data_AF-A0A4R0CY38-F1
#
_entry.id   AF-A0A4R0CY38-F1
#
_cell.length_a   1.000
_cell.length_b   1.000
_cell.length_c   1.000
_cell.angle_alpha   90.00
_cell.angle_beta   90.00
_cell.angle_gamma   90.00
#
_symmetry.space_group_name_H-M   'P 1'
#
loop_
_entity.id
_entity.type
_entity.pdbx_description
1 polymer ?
#
loop_
_entity_poly.entity_id
_entity_poly.type
_entity_poly.pdbx_seq_one_letter_code
_entity_poly.pdbx_strand_id
1 'polypeptide(L)'
;MNLTAVTAILKNLDQLMPELESLYKDVHAHPELSMQETRTAGLAADWLRKAGYEVTTGVGKTGVVGLLQNGDGPTIMLRADMDALPIEEATKLPYASTVTQMDNQGKPVPVGHMCGHDMHVTWLVGAAVLFAQARDVWKGTLMIVFQPGEETAEGARAMIEDRLLQRFPKPVVVLGQHVMLGAAGDIAGSAGPITSAADSLQIRLFGRGAHGSMPQAAIDPVVMAASTVLRLQTIVAREVAATEAAVITVGVLQAGTKENVIPDEAIIKLNVRTFDEGVRTR
;
A
#
# COMPACT_ATOMS: atom_id res chain seq x y z
N MET A 1 29.83 2.53 -13.50
CA MET A 1 29.46 2.29 -12.09
C MET A 1 30.72 2.02 -11.31
N ASN A 2 30.93 2.67 -10.17
CA ASN A 2 32.09 2.41 -9.33
C ASN A 2 31.83 1.12 -8.55
N LEU A 3 32.13 -0.05 -9.14
CA LEU A 3 31.84 -1.37 -8.53
C LEU A 3 32.41 -1.48 -7.10
N THR A 4 33.50 -0.78 -6.82
CA THR A 4 34.15 -0.70 -5.51
C THR A 4 33.24 -0.14 -4.42
N ALA A 5 32.44 0.89 -4.70
CA ALA A 5 31.53 1.49 -3.73
C ALA A 5 30.33 0.57 -3.42
N VAL A 6 29.78 -0.08 -4.45
CA VAL A 6 28.68 -1.06 -4.27
C VAL A 6 29.15 -2.24 -3.44
N THR A 7 30.32 -2.82 -3.78
CA THR A 7 30.91 -3.92 -2.99
C THR A 7 31.19 -3.50 -1.55
N ALA A 8 31.64 -2.26 -1.32
CA ALA A 8 31.86 -1.75 0.04
C ALA A 8 30.57 -1.61 0.84
N ILE A 9 29.49 -1.09 0.24
CA ILE A 9 28.17 -0.98 0.90
C ILE A 9 27.62 -2.37 1.24
N LEU A 10 27.72 -3.32 0.32
CA LEU A 10 27.18 -4.68 0.51
C LEU A 10 28.09 -5.59 1.36
N LYS A 11 29.26 -5.12 1.78
CA LYS A 11 30.28 -5.92 2.46
C LYS A 11 29.76 -6.69 3.67
N ASN A 12 28.83 -6.08 4.42
CA ASN A 12 28.30 -6.64 5.67
C ASN A 12 26.91 -7.29 5.51
N LEU A 13 26.43 -7.46 4.27
CA LEU A 13 25.08 -7.97 4.01
C LEU A 13 24.89 -9.36 4.61
N ASP A 14 25.81 -10.29 4.36
CA ASP A 14 25.70 -11.69 4.83
C ASP A 14 25.63 -11.78 6.36
N GLN A 15 26.34 -10.91 7.09
CA GLN A 15 26.25 -10.87 8.56
C GLN A 15 24.93 -10.26 9.05
N LEU A 16 24.37 -9.32 8.29
CA LEU A 16 23.12 -8.65 8.62
C LEU A 16 21.87 -9.50 8.27
N MET A 17 21.99 -10.40 7.29
CA MET A 17 20.87 -11.21 6.78
C MET A 17 20.07 -11.95 7.85
N PRO A 18 20.66 -12.62 8.86
CA PRO A 18 19.88 -13.28 9.91
C PRO A 18 19.01 -12.31 10.73
N GLU A 19 19.49 -11.10 11.01
CA GLU A 19 18.69 -10.08 11.71
C GLU A 19 17.56 -9.56 10.82
N LEU A 20 17.79 -9.41 9.51
CA LEU A 20 16.75 -9.00 8.56
C LEU A 20 15.69 -10.09 8.37
N GLU A 21 16.08 -11.36 8.29
CA GLU A 21 15.13 -12.47 8.23
C GLU A 21 14.27 -12.53 9.50
N SER A 22 14.88 -12.31 10.66
CA SER A 22 14.15 -12.20 11.93
C SER A 22 13.19 -11.03 11.93
N LEU A 23 13.59 -9.85 11.42
CA LEU A 23 12.72 -8.69 11.32
C LEU A 23 11.56 -8.95 10.36
N TYR A 24 11.81 -9.52 9.19
CA TYR A 24 10.78 -9.89 8.22
C TYR A 24 9.72 -10.78 8.85
N LYS A 25 10.13 -11.88 9.48
CA LYS A 25 9.20 -12.82 10.13
C LYS A 25 8.44 -12.15 11.27
N ASP A 26 9.09 -11.27 12.03
CA ASP A 26 8.45 -10.54 13.12
C ASP A 26 7.37 -9.57 12.60
N VAL A 27 7.66 -8.78 11.57
CA VAL A 27 6.68 -7.87 10.96
C VAL A 27 5.55 -8.66 10.30
N HIS A 28 5.87 -9.74 9.58
CA HIS A 28 4.89 -10.64 8.96
C HIS A 28 3.89 -11.22 9.97
N ALA A 29 4.39 -11.68 11.12
CA ALA A 29 3.58 -12.31 12.16
C ALA A 29 2.77 -11.30 13.01
N HIS A 30 3.13 -10.01 12.97
CA HIS A 30 2.47 -8.95 13.73
C HIS A 30 2.00 -7.80 12.81
N PRO A 31 1.15 -8.09 11.81
CA PRO A 31 0.69 -7.11 10.86
C PRO A 31 -0.27 -6.10 11.51
N GLU A 32 -0.29 -4.88 10.99
CA GLU A 32 -1.18 -3.81 11.45
C GLU A 32 -1.89 -3.17 10.24
N LEU A 33 -3.18 -2.86 10.40
CA LEU A 33 -4.00 -2.24 9.37
C LEU A 33 -3.51 -0.84 8.98
N SER A 34 -3.85 -0.42 7.76
CA SER A 34 -3.59 0.92 7.24
C SER A 34 -3.90 2.02 8.26
N MET A 35 -2.94 2.92 8.44
CA MET A 35 -2.96 4.05 9.37
C MET A 35 -3.01 3.63 10.85
N GLN A 36 -2.78 2.36 11.20
CA GLN A 36 -2.77 1.85 12.58
C GLN A 36 -1.46 1.13 12.94
N GLU A 37 -0.42 1.27 12.11
CA GLU A 37 0.86 0.55 12.11
C GLU A 37 1.86 1.06 13.16
N THR A 38 1.41 1.16 14.41
CA THR A 38 2.19 1.75 15.51
C THR A 38 3.42 0.93 15.89
N ARG A 39 3.30 -0.41 15.94
CA ARG A 39 4.37 -1.32 16.30
C ARG A 39 5.40 -1.40 15.18
N THR A 40 4.95 -1.58 13.94
CA THR A 40 5.81 -1.67 12.76
C THR A 40 6.58 -0.36 12.56
N ALA A 41 5.92 0.80 12.71
CA ALA A 41 6.59 2.10 12.69
C ALA A 41 7.61 2.25 13.82
N GLY A 42 7.29 1.78 15.04
CA GLY A 42 8.21 1.77 16.17
C GLY A 42 9.49 0.98 15.87
N LEU A 43 9.35 -0.24 15.35
CA LEU A 43 10.48 -1.07 14.94
C LEU A 43 11.35 -0.40 13.88
N ALA A 44 10.72 0.13 12.82
CA ALA A 44 11.45 0.85 11.76
C ALA A 44 12.24 2.04 12.32
N ALA A 45 11.63 2.82 13.21
CA ALA A 45 12.28 3.95 13.86
C ALA A 45 13.48 3.52 14.73
N ASP A 46 13.34 2.43 15.48
CA ASP A 46 14.40 1.92 16.36
C ASP A 46 15.60 1.38 15.57
N TRP A 47 15.34 0.70 14.45
CA TRP A 47 16.39 0.29 13.51
C TRP A 47 17.16 1.48 12.95
N LEU A 48 16.45 2.53 12.52
CA LEU A 48 17.09 3.74 12.02
C LEU A 48 17.91 4.46 13.09
N ARG A 49 17.39 4.58 14.32
CA ARG A 49 18.13 5.17 15.45
C ARG A 49 19.40 4.37 15.76
N LYS A 50 19.29 3.03 15.81
CA LYS A 50 20.45 2.13 16.02
C LYS A 50 21.50 2.28 14.92
N ALA A 51 21.09 2.55 13.68
CA ALA A 51 21.98 2.83 12.56
C ALA A 51 22.54 4.28 12.54
N GLY A 52 22.12 5.13 13.47
CA GLY A 52 22.63 6.50 13.61
C GLY A 52 21.98 7.53 12.69
N TYR A 53 20.73 7.30 12.28
CA TYR A 53 19.89 8.29 11.60
C TYR A 53 19.28 9.27 12.62
N GLU A 54 19.05 10.50 12.18
CA GLU A 54 18.12 11.41 12.85
C GLU A 54 16.70 11.01 12.48
N VAL A 55 15.91 10.56 13.47
CA VAL A 55 14.60 9.94 13.22
C VAL A 55 13.47 10.81 13.71
N THR A 56 12.54 11.13 12.81
CA THR A 56 11.24 11.75 13.11
C THR A 56 10.13 10.72 12.92
N THR A 57 9.44 10.40 14.01
CA THR A 57 8.25 9.53 14.00
C THR A 57 6.97 10.34 13.95
N GLY A 58 5.86 9.69 13.59
CA GLY A 58 4.55 10.31 13.63
C GLY A 58 4.26 11.24 12.45
N VAL A 59 5.00 11.10 11.35
CA VAL A 59 4.80 11.90 10.14
C VAL A 59 3.61 11.35 9.39
N GLY A 60 2.52 12.13 9.28
CA GLY A 60 1.28 11.63 8.68
C GLY A 60 0.69 10.45 9.46
N LYS A 61 0.59 10.59 10.80
CA LYS A 61 0.10 9.59 11.77
C LYS A 61 1.16 8.58 12.22
N THR A 62 1.46 7.53 11.45
CA THR A 62 2.39 6.46 11.83
C THR A 62 3.67 6.47 11.00
N GLY A 63 3.80 7.35 10.01
CA GLY A 63 5.00 7.41 9.15
C GLY A 63 6.27 7.77 9.90
N VAL A 64 7.39 7.27 9.38
CA VAL A 64 8.73 7.45 9.94
C VAL A 64 9.66 8.00 8.88
N VAL A 65 10.40 9.05 9.24
CA VAL A 65 11.42 9.66 8.39
C VAL A 65 12.76 9.62 9.11
N GLY A 66 13.76 8.99 8.48
CA GLY A 66 15.15 9.00 8.94
C GLY A 66 16.04 9.81 8.01
N LEU A 67 16.89 10.68 8.55
CA LEU A 67 17.91 11.39 7.79
C LEU A 67 19.31 10.92 8.21
N LEU A 68 20.14 10.63 7.20
CA LEU A 68 21.56 10.34 7.38
C LEU A 68 22.39 11.30 6.52
N GLN A 69 22.95 12.31 7.16
CA GLN A 69 23.86 13.25 6.51
C GLN A 69 25.29 12.69 6.48
N ASN A 70 25.97 12.87 5.35
CA ASN A 70 27.31 12.38 5.11
C ASN A 70 28.10 13.34 4.20
N GLY A 71 28.32 14.56 4.70
CA GLY A 71 28.97 15.65 3.97
C GLY A 71 28.09 16.25 2.86
N ASP A 72 28.68 17.20 2.12
CA ASP A 72 27.98 17.91 1.06
C ASP A 72 27.59 16.98 -0.10
N GLY A 73 26.36 17.11 -0.58
CA GLY A 73 25.85 16.32 -1.70
C GLY A 73 24.33 16.33 -1.81
N PRO A 74 23.78 15.60 -2.78
CA PRO A 74 22.34 15.53 -3.01
C PRO A 74 21.62 14.75 -1.90
N THR A 75 20.32 15.03 -1.74
CA THR A 75 19.42 14.20 -0.95
C THR A 75 18.74 13.16 -1.85
N ILE A 76 18.88 11.88 -1.51
CA ILE A 76 18.16 10.77 -2.16
C ILE A 76 17.16 10.19 -1.17
N MET A 77 15.92 10.01 -1.60
CA MET A 77 14.87 9.40 -0.78
C MET A 77 14.64 7.94 -1.19
N LEU A 78 14.60 7.05 -0.20
CA LEU A 78 14.18 5.66 -0.35
C LEU A 78 12.86 5.46 0.42
N ARG A 79 11.83 4.93 -0.24
CA ARG A 79 10.49 4.75 0.33
C ARG A 79 10.10 3.27 0.38
N ALA A 80 9.51 2.86 1.50
CA ALA A 80 8.78 1.60 1.69
C ALA A 80 7.46 1.88 2.41
N ASP A 81 6.41 1.17 2.04
CA ASP A 81 5.14 1.09 2.78
C ASP A 81 5.22 0.06 3.92
N MET A 82 4.30 0.16 4.89
CA MET A 82 4.32 -0.63 6.12
C MET A 82 3.02 -1.38 6.40
N ASP A 83 1.91 -1.04 5.76
CA ASP A 83 0.60 -1.52 6.17
C ASP A 83 0.25 -2.91 5.69
N ALA A 84 -0.61 -3.58 6.44
CA ALA A 84 -1.16 -4.87 6.11
C ALA A 84 -2.64 -4.77 5.70
N LEU A 85 -3.19 -5.91 5.25
CA LEU A 85 -4.54 -6.01 4.72
C LEU A 85 -5.48 -6.74 5.70
N PRO A 86 -6.80 -6.46 5.68
CA PRO A 86 -7.80 -7.17 6.46
C PRO A 86 -8.14 -8.55 5.84
N ILE A 87 -7.12 -9.39 5.69
CA ILE A 87 -7.18 -10.70 5.05
C ILE A 87 -6.62 -11.76 6.01
N GLU A 88 -7.33 -12.87 6.15
CA GLU A 88 -6.85 -14.05 6.88
C GLU A 88 -5.70 -14.71 6.12
N GLU A 89 -4.59 -14.92 6.80
CA GLU A 89 -3.44 -15.60 6.21
C GLU A 89 -3.67 -17.11 6.13
N ALA A 90 -3.56 -17.67 4.92
CA ALA A 90 -3.76 -19.09 4.66
C ALA A 90 -2.48 -19.84 4.24
N THR A 91 -1.30 -19.22 4.42
CA THR A 91 0.00 -19.77 3.97
C THR A 91 0.44 -21.00 4.76
N LYS A 92 0.02 -21.09 6.04
CA LYS A 92 0.46 -22.10 7.03
C LYS A 92 1.96 -22.06 7.33
N LEU A 93 2.62 -20.94 7.05
CA LEU A 93 4.02 -20.74 7.42
C LEU A 93 4.18 -20.74 8.94
N PRO A 94 5.35 -21.12 9.48
CA PRO A 94 5.59 -21.08 10.93
C PRO A 94 5.47 -19.69 11.57
N TYR A 95 5.51 -18.65 10.76
CA TYR A 95 5.40 -17.23 11.14
C TYR A 95 4.14 -16.56 10.56
N ALA A 96 3.15 -17.36 10.13
CA ALA A 96 1.89 -16.82 9.63
C ALA A 96 1.18 -15.99 10.71
N SER A 97 0.58 -14.88 10.31
CA SER A 97 -0.22 -14.03 11.17
C SER A 97 -1.44 -14.77 11.71
N THR A 98 -1.72 -14.52 12.98
CA THR A 98 -2.99 -14.88 13.65
C THR A 98 -3.67 -13.64 14.24
N VAL A 99 -3.19 -12.45 13.88
CA VAL A 99 -3.62 -11.17 14.44
C VAL A 99 -5.02 -10.81 13.95
N THR A 100 -5.83 -10.27 14.86
CA THR A 100 -7.12 -9.64 14.58
C THR A 100 -7.07 -8.19 15.08
N GLN A 101 -7.53 -7.24 14.26
CA GLN A 101 -7.65 -5.82 14.64
C GLN A 101 -9.05 -5.29 14.32
N MET A 102 -9.39 -4.15 14.91
CA MET A 102 -10.60 -3.42 14.56
C MET A 102 -10.35 -2.60 13.30
N ASP A 103 -11.18 -2.81 12.28
CA ASP A 103 -11.17 -1.94 11.10
C ASP A 103 -11.72 -0.53 11.43
N ASN A 104 -11.68 0.37 10.45
CA ASN A 104 -12.18 1.74 10.60
C ASN A 104 -13.69 1.82 10.88
N GLN A 105 -14.43 0.71 10.77
CA GLN A 105 -15.85 0.60 11.10
C GLN A 105 -16.08 -0.05 12.49
N GLY A 106 -15.01 -0.34 13.23
CA GLY A 106 -15.06 -0.99 14.53
C GLY A 106 -15.37 -2.48 14.46
N LYS A 107 -15.19 -3.12 13.30
CA LYS A 107 -15.40 -4.56 13.13
C LYS A 107 -14.08 -5.31 13.32
N PRO A 108 -14.07 -6.40 14.10
CA PRO A 108 -12.88 -7.26 14.18
C PRO A 108 -12.67 -7.99 12.85
N VAL A 109 -11.47 -7.87 12.31
CA VAL A 109 -11.04 -8.51 11.06
C VAL A 109 -9.67 -9.16 11.25
N PRO A 110 -9.41 -10.33 10.62
CA PRO A 110 -8.07 -10.89 10.57
C PRO A 110 -7.15 -9.96 9.76
N VAL A 111 -5.86 -9.93 10.10
CA VAL A 111 -4.89 -9.04 9.47
C VAL A 111 -3.69 -9.85 8.98
N GLY A 112 -3.19 -9.56 7.78
CA GLY A 112 -2.07 -10.26 7.17
C GLY A 112 -1.33 -9.40 6.14
N HIS A 113 0.00 -9.56 6.06
CA HIS A 113 0.80 -8.95 5.00
C HIS A 113 0.66 -9.73 3.68
N MET A 114 -0.40 -9.41 2.93
CA MET A 114 -0.72 -10.09 1.65
C MET A 114 -0.22 -9.33 0.41
N CYS A 115 0.45 -8.19 0.61
CA CYS A 115 1.04 -7.35 -0.43
C CYS A 115 2.58 -7.24 -0.33
N GLY A 116 3.19 -7.85 0.71
CA GLY A 116 4.65 -7.87 0.88
C GLY A 116 5.25 -6.61 1.53
N HIS A 117 4.44 -5.75 2.15
CA HIS A 117 4.92 -4.51 2.79
C HIS A 117 5.87 -4.78 3.98
N ASP A 118 5.75 -5.93 4.64
CA ASP A 118 6.73 -6.44 5.59
C ASP A 118 8.12 -6.64 4.97
N MET A 119 8.20 -7.24 3.77
CA MET A 119 9.44 -7.32 2.99
C MET A 119 9.94 -5.92 2.63
N HIS A 120 9.04 -4.98 2.34
CA HIS A 120 9.40 -3.60 2.03
C HIS A 120 10.08 -2.90 3.21
N VAL A 121 9.52 -3.07 4.40
CA VAL A 121 10.11 -2.60 5.66
C VAL A 121 11.49 -3.22 5.86
N THR A 122 11.60 -4.54 5.71
CA THR A 122 12.86 -5.27 5.96
C THR A 122 13.97 -4.84 5.01
N TRP A 123 13.74 -4.77 3.69
CA TRP A 123 14.82 -4.39 2.76
C TRP A 123 15.27 -2.95 3.00
N LEU A 124 14.34 -2.04 3.34
CA LEU A 124 14.67 -0.65 3.56
C LEU A 124 15.47 -0.45 4.84
N VAL A 125 15.15 -1.21 5.91
CA VAL A 125 16.00 -1.30 7.10
C VAL A 125 17.39 -1.81 6.74
N GLY A 126 17.49 -2.90 5.96
CA GLY A 126 18.76 -3.46 5.53
C GLY A 126 19.62 -2.46 4.75
N ALA A 127 19.02 -1.78 3.76
CA ALA A 127 19.68 -0.73 3.01
C ALA A 127 20.15 0.42 3.93
N ALA A 128 19.28 0.89 4.83
CA ALA A 128 19.60 1.97 5.74
C ALA A 128 20.82 1.65 6.63
N VAL A 129 20.87 0.44 7.18
CA VAL A 129 22.00 -0.05 7.99
C VAL A 129 23.28 -0.13 7.18
N LEU A 130 23.24 -0.73 5.98
CA LEU A 130 24.43 -0.89 5.14
C LEU A 130 25.01 0.46 4.67
N PHE A 131 24.16 1.41 4.26
CA PHE A 131 24.62 2.76 3.94
C PHE A 131 25.23 3.48 5.15
N ALA A 132 24.69 3.27 6.35
CA ALA A 132 25.23 3.84 7.57
C ALA A 132 26.58 3.26 7.98
N GLN A 133 26.86 1.99 7.64
CA GLN A 133 28.13 1.33 7.91
C GLN A 133 29.23 1.69 6.90
N ALA A 134 28.86 2.18 5.71
CA ALA A 134 29.78 2.44 4.60
C ALA A 134 29.86 3.94 4.24
N ARG A 135 29.83 4.84 5.23
CA ARG A 135 29.83 6.30 5.01
C ARG A 135 31.08 6.83 4.28
N ASP A 136 32.18 6.11 4.27
CA ASP A 136 33.42 6.50 3.60
C ASP A 136 33.34 6.44 2.06
N VAL A 137 32.38 5.70 1.49
CA VAL A 137 32.28 5.47 0.04
C VAL A 137 31.13 6.22 -0.66
N TRP A 138 30.39 7.07 0.06
CA TRP A 138 29.34 7.92 -0.50
C TRP A 138 29.31 9.30 0.17
N LYS A 139 28.60 10.27 -0.42
CA LYS A 139 28.40 11.62 0.14
C LYS A 139 26.99 12.12 -0.13
N GLY A 140 26.51 13.07 0.68
CA GLY A 140 25.19 13.67 0.58
C GLY A 140 24.27 13.28 1.74
N THR A 141 22.96 13.21 1.48
CA THR A 141 21.97 12.83 2.49
C THR A 141 21.11 11.67 2.01
N LEU A 142 20.99 10.62 2.83
CA LEU A 142 20.02 9.55 2.60
C LEU A 142 18.78 9.80 3.47
N MET A 143 17.63 9.95 2.83
CA MET A 143 16.33 10.10 3.48
C MET A 143 15.54 8.80 3.37
N ILE A 144 15.34 8.13 4.50
CA ILE A 144 14.57 6.89 4.60
C ILE A 144 13.15 7.24 5.00
N VAL A 145 12.17 6.77 4.22
CA VAL A 145 10.75 7.02 4.46
C VAL A 145 10.01 5.71 4.56
N PHE A 146 9.51 5.42 5.76
CA PHE A 146 8.52 4.37 5.96
C PHE A 146 7.13 5.01 5.97
N GLN A 147 6.36 4.72 4.93
CA GLN A 147 5.04 5.28 4.68
C GLN A 147 3.95 4.37 5.27
N PRO A 148 2.96 4.90 5.99
CA PRO A 148 1.79 4.11 6.39
C PRO A 148 0.79 3.98 5.24
N GLY A 149 -0.28 3.22 5.47
CA GLY A 149 -1.56 3.29 4.77
C GLY A 149 -1.51 3.40 3.24
N GLU A 150 -0.70 2.57 2.57
CA GLU A 150 -0.69 2.50 1.11
C GLU A 150 -1.98 1.88 0.58
N GLU A 151 -2.50 0.83 1.23
CA GLU A 151 -3.64 0.04 0.74
C GLU A 151 -4.96 0.83 0.73
N THR A 152 -5.00 1.92 1.51
CA THR A 152 -6.13 2.86 1.57
C THR A 152 -5.89 4.12 0.75
N ALA A 153 -4.72 4.25 0.12
CA ALA A 153 -4.22 5.46 -0.55
C ALA A 153 -4.17 6.71 0.35
N GLU A 154 -4.21 6.54 1.67
CA GLU A 154 -4.22 7.64 2.63
C GLU A 154 -2.81 8.09 3.00
N GLY A 155 -1.85 7.18 3.12
CA GLY A 155 -0.61 7.46 3.83
C GLY A 155 0.34 8.44 3.16
N ALA A 156 0.60 8.29 1.84
CA ALA A 156 1.42 9.26 1.11
C ALA A 156 0.84 10.69 1.21
N ARG A 157 -0.49 10.80 1.05
CA ARG A 157 -1.20 12.06 1.18
C ARG A 157 -1.09 12.60 2.62
N ALA A 158 -1.31 11.78 3.63
CA ALA A 158 -1.21 12.17 5.04
C ALA A 158 0.19 12.70 5.40
N MET A 159 1.26 12.08 4.88
CA MET A 159 2.63 12.56 5.10
C MET A 159 2.87 13.92 4.41
N ILE A 160 2.39 14.10 3.19
CA ILE A 160 2.49 15.38 2.47
C ILE A 160 1.71 16.48 3.20
N GLU A 161 0.49 16.19 3.65
CA GLU A 161 -0.36 17.10 4.43
C GLU A 161 0.29 17.45 5.79
N ASP A 162 1.00 16.50 6.39
CA ASP A 162 1.87 16.72 7.56
C ASP A 162 3.25 17.32 7.21
N ARG A 163 3.27 18.05 6.09
CA ARG A 163 4.36 18.92 5.63
C ARG A 163 5.69 18.21 5.37
N LEU A 164 5.66 16.95 4.93
CA LEU A 164 6.88 16.18 4.58
C LEU A 164 7.82 16.98 3.66
N LEU A 165 7.28 17.65 2.64
CA LEU A 165 8.08 18.38 1.65
C LEU A 165 8.64 19.72 2.15
N GLN A 166 8.17 20.22 3.30
CA GLN A 166 8.66 21.46 3.92
C GLN A 166 9.51 21.20 5.17
N ARG A 167 9.27 20.09 5.88
CA ARG A 167 9.99 19.72 7.12
C ARG A 167 11.35 19.09 6.86
N PHE A 168 11.55 18.50 5.69
CA PHE A 168 12.75 17.73 5.35
C PHE A 168 13.40 18.25 4.06
N PRO A 169 14.70 18.01 3.86
CA PRO A 169 15.38 18.42 2.64
C PRO A 169 14.72 17.78 1.41
N LYS A 170 14.46 18.59 0.38
CA LYS A 170 13.83 18.12 -0.85
C LYS A 170 14.76 17.11 -1.57
N PRO A 171 14.33 15.86 -1.79
CA PRO A 171 15.14 14.90 -2.53
C PRO A 171 15.24 15.27 -4.02
N VAL A 172 16.38 14.98 -4.63
CA VAL A 172 16.56 15.10 -6.08
C VAL A 172 16.06 13.86 -6.83
N VAL A 173 16.02 12.72 -6.14
CA VAL A 173 15.47 11.44 -6.63
C VAL A 173 14.73 10.77 -5.48
N VAL A 174 13.56 10.21 -5.80
CA VAL A 174 12.80 9.31 -4.93
C VAL A 174 12.81 7.93 -5.56
N LEU A 175 13.23 6.92 -4.81
CA LEU A 175 13.22 5.52 -5.23
C LEU A 175 12.26 4.74 -4.33
N GLY A 176 11.49 3.86 -4.95
CA GLY A 176 10.64 2.88 -4.30
C GLY A 176 10.64 1.60 -5.13
N GLN A 177 10.34 0.48 -4.48
CA GLN A 177 10.21 -0.82 -5.14
C GLN A 177 9.08 -1.60 -4.49
N HIS A 178 8.49 -2.51 -5.25
CA HIS A 178 7.44 -3.40 -4.78
C HIS A 178 7.82 -4.84 -5.13
N VAL A 179 7.72 -5.76 -4.18
CA VAL A 179 7.91 -7.19 -4.44
C VAL A 179 6.76 -7.67 -5.32
N MET A 180 7.08 -8.42 -6.37
CA MET A 180 6.11 -8.91 -7.35
C MET A 180 6.35 -10.39 -7.64
N LEU A 181 5.31 -11.07 -8.13
CA LEU A 181 5.42 -12.45 -8.60
C LEU A 181 6.37 -12.50 -9.80
N GLY A 182 7.45 -13.28 -9.69
CA GLY A 182 8.48 -13.38 -10.73
C GLY A 182 9.61 -14.32 -10.33
N ALA A 183 10.63 -14.44 -11.19
CA ALA A 183 11.83 -15.17 -10.84
C ALA A 183 12.64 -14.41 -9.77
N ALA A 184 13.15 -15.14 -8.79
CA ALA A 184 13.97 -14.54 -7.73
C ALA A 184 15.27 -13.97 -8.33
N GLY A 185 15.63 -12.75 -7.92
CA GLY A 185 16.83 -12.05 -8.39
C GLY A 185 16.61 -11.08 -9.54
N ASP A 186 15.41 -11.08 -10.14
CA ASP A 186 15.08 -10.15 -11.23
C ASP A 186 14.52 -8.83 -10.70
N ILE A 187 14.89 -7.73 -11.36
CA ILE A 187 14.36 -6.40 -11.13
C ILE A 187 13.75 -5.91 -12.45
N ALA A 188 12.47 -5.54 -12.42
CA ALA A 188 11.75 -4.98 -13.56
C ALA A 188 11.43 -3.50 -13.32
N GLY A 189 11.46 -2.72 -14.40
CA GLY A 189 11.13 -1.30 -14.39
C GLY A 189 10.79 -0.79 -15.78
N SER A 190 10.10 0.35 -15.85
CA SER A 190 9.77 1.03 -17.11
C SER A 190 10.07 2.53 -16.98
N ALA A 191 10.49 3.15 -18.08
CA ALA A 191 10.51 4.60 -18.18
C ALA A 191 9.10 5.10 -18.57
N GLY A 192 8.55 6.05 -17.81
CA GLY A 192 7.17 6.51 -17.97
C GLY A 192 6.20 5.77 -17.03
N PRO A 193 4.90 5.75 -17.34
CA PRO A 193 3.90 5.07 -16.50
C PRO A 193 4.25 3.59 -16.29
N ILE A 194 4.27 3.16 -15.03
CA ILE A 194 4.60 1.79 -14.62
C ILE A 194 3.45 1.09 -13.89
N THR A 195 2.62 1.85 -13.19
CA THR A 195 1.39 1.37 -12.54
C THR A 195 0.17 2.10 -13.12
N SER A 196 -1.01 1.48 -13.02
CA SER A 196 -2.26 2.12 -13.42
C SER A 196 -2.74 3.06 -12.31
N ALA A 197 -3.30 4.20 -12.71
CA ALA A 197 -4.11 5.01 -11.81
C ALA A 197 -5.28 4.16 -11.32
N ALA A 198 -5.59 4.26 -10.04
CA ALA A 198 -6.57 3.44 -9.35
C ALA A 198 -7.59 4.32 -8.65
N ASP A 199 -8.85 4.23 -9.07
CA ASP A 199 -9.95 4.92 -8.40
C ASP A 199 -10.89 3.89 -7.78
N SER A 200 -11.09 3.96 -6.47
CA SER A 200 -12.04 3.11 -5.76
C SER A 200 -13.32 3.91 -5.46
N LEU A 201 -14.47 3.38 -5.88
CA LEU A 201 -15.77 4.04 -5.74
C LEU A 201 -16.76 3.15 -4.99
N GLN A 202 -17.61 3.77 -4.18
CA GLN A 202 -18.79 3.15 -3.61
C GLN A 202 -20.05 3.83 -4.17
N ILE A 203 -20.93 3.03 -4.78
CA ILE A 203 -22.24 3.45 -5.25
C ILE A 203 -23.28 2.89 -4.28
N ARG A 204 -24.11 3.76 -3.71
CA ARG A 204 -25.28 3.39 -2.91
C ARG A 204 -26.54 3.69 -3.70
N LEU A 205 -27.33 2.66 -3.95
CA LEU A 205 -28.60 2.75 -4.66
C LEU A 205 -29.73 2.69 -3.64
N PHE A 206 -30.55 3.74 -3.60
CA PHE A 206 -31.70 3.84 -2.72
C PHE A 206 -32.96 3.41 -3.46
N GLY A 207 -33.72 2.51 -2.84
CA GLY A 207 -35.00 2.00 -3.30
C GLY A 207 -36.11 2.27 -2.29
N ARG A 208 -37.10 1.39 -2.29
CA ARG A 208 -38.20 1.35 -1.33
C ARG A 208 -38.59 -0.10 -1.12
N GLY A 209 -38.45 -0.58 0.10
CA GLY A 209 -38.70 -1.96 0.46
C GLY A 209 -40.19 -2.31 0.48
N ALA A 210 -40.46 -3.59 0.28
CA ALA A 210 -41.81 -4.16 0.36
C ALA A 210 -41.74 -5.66 0.63
N HIS A 211 -42.90 -6.27 0.89
CA HIS A 211 -43.02 -7.73 0.86
C HIS A 211 -42.69 -8.25 -0.55
N GLY A 212 -41.93 -9.35 -0.65
CA GLY A 212 -41.47 -9.90 -1.94
C GLY A 212 -42.59 -10.32 -2.90
N SER A 213 -43.81 -10.52 -2.40
CA SER A 213 -45.01 -10.78 -3.21
C SER A 213 -45.77 -9.52 -3.66
N MET A 214 -45.29 -8.33 -3.28
CA MET A 214 -45.90 -7.03 -3.61
C MET A 214 -44.89 -6.09 -4.30
N PRO A 215 -44.27 -6.50 -5.42
CA PRO A 215 -43.24 -5.69 -6.09
C PRO A 215 -43.74 -4.33 -6.58
N GLN A 216 -45.03 -4.20 -6.91
CA GLN A 216 -45.66 -2.93 -7.28
C GLN A 216 -45.63 -1.87 -6.17
N ALA A 217 -45.44 -2.30 -4.91
CA ALA A 217 -45.27 -1.42 -3.77
C ALA A 217 -43.80 -1.04 -3.53
N ALA A 218 -42.85 -1.63 -4.25
CA ALA A 218 -41.41 -1.41 -4.08
C ALA A 218 -40.79 -0.51 -5.16
N ILE A 219 -39.58 -0.05 -4.87
CA ILE A 219 -38.58 0.34 -5.87
C ILE A 219 -37.38 -0.56 -5.56
N ASP A 220 -37.15 -1.58 -6.39
CA ASP A 220 -36.24 -2.69 -6.05
C ASP A 220 -34.76 -2.34 -6.35
N PRO A 221 -33.92 -2.12 -5.31
CA PRO A 221 -32.52 -1.76 -5.51
C PRO A 221 -31.66 -2.96 -5.92
N VAL A 222 -32.12 -4.21 -5.76
CA VAL A 222 -31.42 -5.41 -6.25
C VAL A 222 -31.39 -5.39 -7.78
N VAL A 223 -32.55 -5.14 -8.39
CA VAL A 223 -32.67 -5.02 -9.86
C VAL A 223 -31.89 -3.83 -10.38
N MET A 224 -31.93 -2.69 -9.67
CA MET A 224 -31.12 -1.52 -10.01
C MET A 224 -29.62 -1.83 -9.98
N ALA A 225 -29.14 -2.53 -8.93
CA ALA A 225 -27.74 -2.88 -8.78
C ALA A 225 -27.27 -3.83 -9.89
N ALA A 226 -28.03 -4.91 -10.16
CA ALA A 226 -27.71 -5.85 -11.23
C ALA A 226 -27.65 -5.16 -12.60
N SER A 227 -28.63 -4.30 -12.90
CA SER A 227 -28.68 -3.54 -14.15
C SER A 227 -27.50 -2.58 -14.27
N THR A 228 -27.11 -1.93 -13.17
CA THR A 228 -25.94 -1.04 -13.09
C THR A 228 -24.66 -1.80 -13.39
N VAL A 229 -24.44 -2.96 -12.76
CA VAL A 229 -23.24 -3.78 -12.99
C VAL A 229 -23.11 -4.19 -14.44
N LEU A 230 -24.20 -4.65 -15.07
CA LEU A 230 -24.19 -5.01 -16.49
C LEU A 230 -23.88 -3.81 -17.39
N ARG A 231 -24.46 -2.64 -17.11
CA ARG A 231 -24.17 -1.43 -17.90
C ARG A 231 -22.73 -0.96 -17.71
N LEU A 232 -22.15 -1.04 -16.52
CA LEU A 232 -20.75 -0.65 -16.28
C LEU A 232 -19.76 -1.40 -17.20
N GLN A 233 -20.04 -2.66 -17.54
CA GLN A 233 -19.17 -3.45 -18.44
C GLN A 233 -19.04 -2.82 -19.83
N THR A 234 -20.07 -2.09 -20.26
CA THR A 234 -20.08 -1.49 -21.59
C THR A 234 -19.20 -0.24 -21.70
N ILE A 235 -18.74 0.35 -20.59
CA ILE A 235 -17.79 1.47 -20.62
C ILE A 235 -16.48 0.99 -21.26
N VAL A 236 -15.84 -0.03 -20.69
CA VAL A 236 -14.62 -0.60 -21.26
C VAL A 236 -14.89 -1.18 -22.65
N ALA A 237 -16.03 -1.86 -22.83
CA ALA A 237 -16.28 -2.53 -24.10
C ALA A 237 -16.55 -1.54 -25.24
N ARG A 238 -17.27 -0.44 -25.01
CA ARG A 238 -17.86 0.42 -26.07
C ARG A 238 -17.45 1.90 -25.99
N GLU A 239 -17.02 2.40 -24.84
CA GLU A 239 -16.70 3.82 -24.63
C GLU A 239 -15.18 4.07 -24.57
N VAL A 240 -14.37 3.03 -24.30
CA VAL A 240 -12.90 3.06 -24.38
C VAL A 240 -12.43 2.55 -25.74
N ALA A 241 -11.46 3.24 -26.36
CA ALA A 241 -10.94 2.81 -27.65
C ALA A 241 -10.20 1.47 -27.52
N ALA A 242 -10.24 0.63 -28.56
CA ALA A 242 -9.60 -0.70 -28.53
C ALA A 242 -8.06 -0.65 -28.37
N THR A 243 -7.45 0.52 -28.61
CA THR A 243 -6.02 0.79 -28.43
C THR A 243 -5.70 1.40 -27.06
N GLU A 244 -6.71 1.73 -26.26
CA GLU A 244 -6.58 2.26 -24.89
C GLU A 244 -6.85 1.14 -23.88
N ALA A 245 -6.34 1.31 -22.65
CA ALA A 245 -6.51 0.32 -21.59
C ALA A 245 -7.24 0.92 -20.38
N ALA A 246 -8.36 0.30 -20.02
CA ALA A 246 -9.09 0.56 -18.80
C ALA A 246 -9.67 -0.74 -18.22
N VAL A 247 -9.78 -0.83 -16.90
CA VAL A 247 -10.43 -1.94 -16.19
C VAL A 247 -11.47 -1.36 -15.26
N ILE A 248 -12.67 -1.94 -15.25
CA ILE A 248 -13.68 -1.66 -14.23
C ILE A 248 -14.03 -2.98 -13.56
N THR A 249 -13.71 -3.10 -12.29
CA THR A 249 -13.97 -4.31 -11.49
C THR A 249 -15.01 -3.99 -10.43
N VAL A 250 -16.15 -4.68 -10.45
CA VAL A 250 -17.11 -4.66 -9.35
C VAL A 250 -16.70 -5.72 -8.34
N GLY A 251 -16.10 -5.28 -7.22
CA GLY A 251 -15.58 -6.16 -6.17
C GLY A 251 -16.62 -6.54 -5.11
N VAL A 252 -17.66 -5.70 -4.93
CA VAL A 252 -18.74 -5.95 -3.96
C VAL A 252 -20.08 -5.58 -4.58
N LEU A 253 -21.07 -6.46 -4.43
CA LEU A 253 -22.49 -6.18 -4.66
C LEU A 253 -23.29 -6.79 -3.49
N GLN A 254 -23.93 -5.93 -2.70
CA GLN A 254 -24.67 -6.32 -1.49
C GLN A 254 -26.04 -5.66 -1.47
N ALA A 255 -27.08 -6.44 -1.20
CA ALA A 255 -28.45 -5.94 -1.05
C ALA A 255 -29.31 -6.94 -0.26
N GLY A 256 -30.13 -6.42 0.66
CA GLY A 256 -31.10 -7.20 1.43
C GLY A 256 -30.52 -8.16 2.46
N THR A 257 -31.43 -8.76 3.23
CA THR A 257 -31.11 -9.66 4.35
C THR A 257 -32.02 -10.89 4.43
N LYS A 258 -33.18 -10.87 3.76
CA LYS A 258 -34.16 -11.97 3.72
C LYS A 258 -34.68 -12.16 2.30
N GLU A 259 -34.95 -13.41 1.93
CA GLU A 259 -35.39 -13.84 0.61
C GLU A 259 -36.80 -13.37 0.23
N ASN A 260 -37.65 -13.07 1.22
CA ASN A 260 -39.05 -12.66 1.02
C ASN A 260 -39.30 -11.16 1.21
N VAL A 261 -38.25 -10.34 1.25
CA VAL A 261 -38.32 -8.89 1.42
C VAL A 261 -37.52 -8.21 0.32
N ILE A 262 -38.13 -7.25 -0.37
CA ILE A 262 -37.42 -6.32 -1.24
C ILE A 262 -36.76 -5.26 -0.35
N PRO A 263 -35.44 -5.04 -0.42
CA PRO A 263 -34.74 -4.13 0.47
C PRO A 263 -34.90 -2.65 0.10
N ASP A 264 -34.52 -1.77 1.03
CA ASP A 264 -34.51 -0.32 0.81
C ASP A 264 -33.25 0.19 0.10
N GLU A 265 -32.18 -0.62 0.04
CA GLU A 265 -30.93 -0.22 -0.62
C GLU A 265 -30.07 -1.38 -1.13
N ALA A 266 -29.12 -1.01 -1.98
CA ALA A 266 -28.02 -1.85 -2.44
C ALA A 266 -26.70 -1.06 -2.47
N ILE A 267 -25.59 -1.74 -2.18
CA ILE A 267 -24.24 -1.19 -2.22
C ILE A 267 -23.43 -1.91 -3.31
N ILE A 268 -22.78 -1.13 -4.16
CA ILE A 268 -21.76 -1.58 -5.11
C ILE A 268 -20.43 -0.93 -4.71
N LYS A 269 -19.36 -1.71 -4.57
CA LYS A 269 -17.99 -1.18 -4.50
C LYS A 269 -17.22 -1.64 -5.72
N LEU A 270 -16.59 -0.71 -6.40
CA LEU A 270 -15.87 -0.96 -7.64
C LEU A 270 -14.50 -0.27 -7.64
N ASN A 271 -13.62 -0.78 -8.47
CA ASN A 271 -12.28 -0.26 -8.69
C ASN A 271 -12.08 -0.03 -10.20
N VAL A 272 -11.54 1.13 -10.55
CA VAL A 272 -11.21 1.52 -11.92
C VAL A 272 -9.70 1.60 -12.06
N ARG A 273 -9.15 1.00 -13.12
CA ARG A 273 -7.74 1.11 -13.49
C ARG A 273 -7.59 1.76 -14.85
N THR A 274 -6.70 2.75 -14.97
CA THR A 274 -6.36 3.41 -16.23
C THR A 274 -4.84 3.61 -16.33
N PHE A 275 -4.30 3.59 -17.54
CA PHE A 275 -2.86 3.76 -17.78
C PHE A 275 -2.51 5.15 -18.34
N ASP A 276 -3.52 5.90 -18.77
CA ASP A 276 -3.39 7.23 -19.37
C ASP A 276 -4.42 8.19 -18.74
N GLU A 277 -3.98 9.40 -18.41
CA GLU A 277 -4.83 10.41 -17.74
C GLU A 277 -5.96 10.92 -18.64
N GLY A 278 -5.75 10.95 -19.95
CA GLY A 278 -6.79 11.30 -20.92
C GLY A 278 -7.91 10.27 -20.95
N VAL A 279 -7.58 8.98 -20.80
CA VAL A 279 -8.57 7.92 -20.64
C VAL A 279 -9.31 8.04 -19.31
N ARG A 280 -8.59 8.40 -18.22
CA ARG A 280 -9.15 8.54 -16.88
C ARG A 280 -10.18 9.68 -16.74
N THR A 281 -9.92 10.81 -17.38
CA THR A 281 -10.72 12.04 -17.22
C THR A 281 -11.97 12.12 -18.11
N ARG A 282 -12.17 11.14 -18.98
CA ARG A 282 -13.30 11.05 -19.91
C ARG A 282 -14.47 10.29 -19.31
#